data_AF-A0A7V0P859-F1
#
_entry.id   AF-A0A7V0P859-F1
#
_cell.length_a   1.000
_cell.length_b   1.000
_cell.length_c   1.000
_cell.angle_alpha   90.00
_cell.angle_beta   90.00
_cell.angle_gamma   90.00
#
_symmetry.space_group_name_H-M   'P 1'
#
loop_
_entity.id
_entity.type
_entity.pdbx_description
1 polymer ?
#
loop_
_entity_poly.entity_id
_entity_poly.type
_entity_poly.pdbx_seq_one_letter_code
_entity_poly.pdbx_strand_id
1 'polypeptide(L)'
;LFGMMFGDLGHGVVLFLLGLFLRTFSGRPGLRRIGALLLPVGLSSMVFGVLYGSFFGYEDIIPALWFHPMDAIDRLLLYAIAIGAGVIVVGILANIGAKLLQARLGELLRERFGILGLWFYLSGLLSLGLSRGFSVLNLVLILAPLFLMTAGKLIWELRHRGDEGSRVLVFFISAVDLFETLIVYFSNTLSFIRVAAFALNHVALSLAIFQVADMLRSLPGSGIIYGLLVAGGNLLILVLEGGIVAIQVLRLEFYEFFSKFFEAEGVPFRPFRLLIQRGKEVSHA
;
A
#
# COMPACT_ATOMS: atom_id res chain seq x y z
N LEU A 1 0.19 -1.49 5.97
CA LEU A 1 -0.13 -0.13 5.45
C LEU A 1 -1.29 0.50 6.20
N PHE A 2 -2.48 -0.14 6.27
CA PHE A 2 -3.64 0.43 6.97
C PHE A 2 -3.36 0.88 8.41
N GLY A 3 -2.86 0.00 9.28
CA GLY A 3 -2.62 0.36 10.68
C GLY A 3 -1.62 1.50 10.86
N MET A 4 -0.65 1.65 9.95
CA MET A 4 0.29 2.77 9.99
C MET A 4 -0.38 4.11 9.72
N MET A 5 -1.43 4.13 8.90
CA MET A 5 -2.18 5.32 8.48
C MET A 5 -3.34 5.66 9.43
N PHE A 6 -3.94 4.64 10.03
CA PHE A 6 -5.10 4.74 10.92
C PHE A 6 -4.77 4.06 12.26
N GLY A 7 -3.66 4.48 12.85
CA GLY A 7 -3.08 3.83 14.03
C GLY A 7 -3.69 4.37 15.31
N ASP A 8 -4.73 3.71 15.80
CA ASP A 8 -5.39 4.04 17.07
C ASP A 8 -5.94 2.76 17.69
N LEU A 9 -5.64 2.54 18.98
CA LEU A 9 -6.03 1.33 19.68
C LEU A 9 -7.55 1.25 19.87
N GLY A 10 -8.20 2.36 20.22
CA GLY A 10 -9.64 2.46 20.43
C GLY A 10 -10.42 2.21 19.14
N HIS A 11 -10.08 2.95 18.09
CA HIS A 11 -10.70 2.76 16.77
C HIS A 11 -10.42 1.36 16.21
N GLY A 12 -9.19 0.84 16.40
CA GLY A 12 -8.81 -0.51 16.00
C GLY A 12 -9.64 -1.60 16.69
N VAL A 13 -9.88 -1.47 18.00
CA VAL A 13 -10.76 -2.37 18.77
C VAL A 13 -12.18 -2.33 18.24
N VAL A 14 -12.71 -1.14 17.97
CA VAL A 14 -14.07 -0.98 17.40
C VAL A 14 -14.18 -1.69 16.05
N LEU A 15 -13.20 -1.50 15.15
CA LEU A 15 -13.18 -2.18 13.85
C LEU A 15 -13.04 -3.71 14.00
N PHE A 16 -12.21 -4.17 14.92
CA PHE A 16 -12.01 -5.60 15.19
C PHE A 16 -13.28 -6.27 15.72
N LEU A 17 -13.93 -5.66 16.73
CA LEU A 17 -15.18 -6.16 17.30
C LEU A 17 -16.33 -6.13 16.29
N LEU A 18 -16.43 -5.07 15.49
CA LEU A 18 -17.39 -4.98 14.39
C LEU A 18 -17.13 -6.09 13.36
N GLY A 19 -15.86 -6.33 13.00
CA GLY A 19 -15.47 -7.40 12.10
C GLY A 19 -15.84 -8.80 12.63
N LEU A 20 -15.60 -9.04 13.92
CA LEU A 20 -15.97 -10.28 14.59
C LEU A 20 -17.49 -10.47 14.59
N PHE A 21 -18.24 -9.44 14.97
CA PHE A 21 -19.70 -9.45 15.01
C PHE A 21 -20.30 -9.74 13.62
N LEU A 22 -19.82 -9.05 12.58
CA LEU A 22 -20.30 -9.27 11.21
C LEU A 22 -19.96 -10.67 10.71
N ARG A 23 -18.83 -11.24 11.10
CA ARG A 23 -18.43 -12.60 10.71
C ARG A 23 -19.26 -13.68 11.39
N THR A 24 -19.58 -13.53 12.68
CA THR A 24 -20.27 -14.57 13.47
C THR A 24 -21.78 -14.46 13.40
N PHE A 25 -22.35 -13.26 13.46
CA PHE A 25 -23.80 -13.05 13.58
C PHE A 25 -24.52 -12.77 12.25
N SER A 26 -23.81 -12.39 11.18
CA SER A 26 -24.48 -12.12 9.91
C SER A 26 -24.87 -13.40 9.18
N GLY A 27 -26.17 -13.58 8.89
CA GLY A 27 -26.65 -14.66 8.01
C GLY A 27 -26.36 -14.43 6.52
N ARG A 28 -25.99 -13.20 6.13
CA ARG A 28 -25.71 -12.84 4.73
C ARG A 28 -24.24 -13.09 4.37
N PRO A 29 -23.94 -13.82 3.27
CA PRO A 29 -22.57 -14.16 2.90
C PRO A 29 -21.71 -12.94 2.56
N GLY A 30 -22.30 -11.85 2.05
CA GLY A 30 -21.60 -10.60 1.77
C GLY A 30 -21.05 -9.92 3.04
N LEU A 31 -21.88 -9.80 4.08
CA LEU A 31 -21.48 -9.17 5.35
C LEU A 31 -20.38 -9.98 6.06
N ARG A 32 -20.42 -11.32 5.95
CA ARG A 32 -19.35 -12.18 6.48
C ARG A 32 -18.00 -11.92 5.83
N ARG A 33 -17.96 -11.62 4.52
CA ARG A 33 -16.73 -11.27 3.81
C ARG A 33 -16.18 -9.93 4.28
N ILE A 34 -17.04 -8.93 4.46
CA ILE A 34 -16.65 -7.62 5.01
C ILE A 34 -16.09 -7.80 6.43
N GLY A 35 -16.76 -8.59 7.28
CA GLY A 35 -16.26 -8.90 8.63
C GLY A 35 -14.89 -9.60 8.61
N ALA A 36 -14.68 -10.53 7.68
CA ALA A 36 -13.38 -11.19 7.50
C ALA A 36 -12.26 -10.23 7.07
N LEU A 37 -12.57 -9.16 6.34
CA LEU A 37 -11.60 -8.11 5.98
C LEU A 37 -11.34 -7.13 7.12
N LEU A 38 -12.37 -6.79 7.91
CA LEU A 38 -12.25 -5.86 9.04
C LEU A 38 -11.40 -6.42 10.19
N LEU A 39 -11.39 -7.74 10.39
CA LEU A 39 -10.58 -8.38 11.44
C LEU A 39 -9.07 -8.08 11.34
N PRO A 40 -8.37 -8.40 10.23
CA PRO A 40 -6.95 -8.10 10.10
C PRO A 40 -6.67 -6.59 10.03
N VAL A 41 -7.61 -5.80 9.50
CA VAL A 41 -7.52 -4.33 9.45
C VAL A 41 -7.57 -3.73 10.85
N GLY A 42 -8.55 -4.14 11.68
CA GLY A 42 -8.68 -3.73 13.07
C GLY A 42 -7.48 -4.20 13.91
N LEU A 43 -7.03 -5.45 13.74
CA LEU A 43 -5.84 -5.96 14.41
C LEU A 43 -4.59 -5.14 14.05
N SER A 44 -4.40 -4.82 12.77
CA SER A 44 -3.29 -3.98 12.34
C SER A 44 -3.37 -2.58 12.94
N SER A 45 -4.55 -1.97 12.98
CA SER A 45 -4.77 -0.65 13.61
C SER A 45 -4.49 -0.69 15.11
N MET A 46 -4.89 -1.75 15.83
CA MET A 46 -4.57 -1.93 17.25
C MET A 46 -3.06 -2.01 17.50
N VAL A 47 -2.32 -2.79 16.69
CA VAL A 47 -0.86 -2.92 16.82
C VAL A 47 -0.18 -1.56 16.66
N PHE A 48 -0.53 -0.81 15.61
CA PHE A 48 0.05 0.51 15.39
C PHE A 48 -0.45 1.57 16.38
N GLY A 49 -1.68 1.45 16.88
CA GLY A 49 -2.21 2.29 17.96
C GLY A 49 -1.42 2.15 19.25
N VAL A 50 -1.03 0.93 19.63
CA VAL A 50 -0.13 0.70 20.77
C VAL A 50 1.27 1.25 20.51
N LEU A 51 1.78 1.11 19.28
CA LEU A 51 3.09 1.63 18.90
C LEU A 51 3.14 3.16 18.96
N TYR A 52 2.07 3.84 18.53
CA TYR A 52 1.94 5.30 18.61
C TYR A 52 1.51 5.82 19.98
N GLY A 53 0.99 4.96 20.87
CA GLY A 53 0.45 5.36 22.17
C GLY A 53 -0.93 6.05 22.10
N SER A 54 -1.68 5.87 21.00
CA SER A 54 -2.97 6.52 20.79
C SER A 54 -4.15 5.62 21.20
N PHE A 55 -5.03 6.14 22.05
CA PHE A 55 -6.30 5.50 22.41
C PHE A 55 -7.47 6.48 22.23
N PHE A 56 -8.31 6.25 21.21
CA PHE A 56 -9.39 7.18 20.83
C PHE A 56 -8.88 8.62 20.68
N GLY A 57 -7.69 8.79 20.12
CA GLY A 57 -7.02 10.08 19.96
C GLY A 57 -6.49 10.74 21.23
N TYR A 58 -6.56 10.10 22.40
CA TYR A 58 -5.78 10.51 23.57
C TYR A 58 -4.36 9.96 23.47
N GLU A 59 -3.38 10.85 23.55
CA GLU A 59 -1.94 10.53 23.46
C GLU A 59 -1.25 10.39 24.82
N ASP A 60 -1.94 10.77 25.91
CA ASP A 60 -1.38 10.82 27.28
C ASP A 60 -1.70 9.58 28.14
N ILE A 61 -2.62 8.72 27.68
CA ILE A 61 -3.12 7.58 28.48
C ILE A 61 -2.19 6.36 28.38
N ILE A 62 -1.50 6.20 27.25
CA ILE A 62 -0.61 5.08 26.98
C ILE A 62 0.77 5.63 26.63
N PRO A 63 1.86 5.19 27.29
CA PRO A 63 3.20 5.57 26.85
C PRO A 63 3.44 5.04 25.43
N ALA A 64 3.75 5.93 24.49
CA ALA A 64 4.07 5.53 23.13
C ALA A 64 5.29 4.59 23.15
N LEU A 65 5.10 3.35 22.69
CA LEU A 65 6.17 2.35 22.67
C LEU A 65 7.18 2.60 21.55
N TRP A 66 6.79 3.36 20.51
CA TRP A 66 7.64 3.68 19.37
C TRP A 66 7.92 5.19 19.25
N PHE A 67 6.92 6.00 18.90
CA PHE A 67 7.00 7.46 18.85
C PHE A 67 5.59 8.05 18.64
N HIS A 68 5.39 9.29 19.10
CA HIS A 68 4.22 10.09 18.76
C HIS A 68 4.37 10.63 17.33
N PRO A 69 3.39 10.37 16.42
CA PRO A 69 3.48 10.79 15.02
C PRO A 69 3.72 12.29 14.80
N MET A 70 3.21 13.15 15.69
CA MET A 70 3.33 14.62 15.59
C MET A 70 4.67 15.16 16.07
N ASP A 71 5.34 14.48 17.02
CA ASP A 71 6.64 14.91 17.55
C ASP A 71 7.82 14.59 16.60
N ALA A 72 7.61 13.63 15.70
CA ALA A 72 8.65 13.08 14.85
C ALA A 72 8.17 12.87 13.40
N ILE A 73 7.65 13.93 12.80
CA ILE A 73 7.14 13.94 11.42
C ILE A 73 8.20 13.45 10.42
N ASP A 74 9.46 13.85 10.61
CA ASP A 74 10.60 13.44 9.81
C ASP A 74 10.83 11.93 9.87
N ARG A 75 10.75 11.33 11.06
CA ARG A 75 10.88 9.87 11.25
C ARG A 75 9.70 9.13 10.65
N LEU A 76 8.48 9.62 10.83
CA LEU A 76 7.29 9.02 10.22
C LEU A 76 7.38 9.00 8.69
N LEU A 77 7.81 10.12 8.07
CA LEU A 77 8.03 10.20 6.63
C LEU A 77 9.11 9.21 6.16
N LEU A 78 10.24 9.14 6.88
CA LEU A 78 11.31 8.20 6.57
C LEU A 78 10.82 6.74 6.66
N TYR A 79 10.08 6.38 7.71
CA TYR A 79 9.54 5.04 7.86
C TYR A 79 8.48 4.70 6.81
N ALA A 80 7.62 5.64 6.44
CA ALA A 80 6.65 5.46 5.36
C ALA A 80 7.34 5.16 4.03
N ILE A 81 8.38 5.92 3.69
CA ILE A 81 9.20 5.69 2.48
C ILE A 81 9.93 4.35 2.58
N ALA A 82 10.52 4.01 3.73
CA ALA A 82 11.25 2.76 3.92
C ALA A 82 10.34 1.52 3.77
N ILE A 83 9.14 1.56 4.35
CA ILE A 83 8.15 0.49 4.19
C ILE A 83 7.64 0.43 2.76
N GLY A 84 7.42 1.58 2.12
CA GLY A 84 7.08 1.66 0.72
C GLY A 84 8.12 1.00 -0.19
N ALA A 85 9.39 1.30 0.06
CA ALA A 85 10.50 0.67 -0.63
C ALA A 85 10.52 -0.84 -0.39
N GLY A 86 10.25 -1.29 0.84
CA GLY A 86 10.08 -2.70 1.17
C GLY A 86 8.98 -3.37 0.36
N VAL A 87 7.79 -2.74 0.27
CA VAL A 87 6.66 -3.27 -0.53
C VAL A 87 7.02 -3.37 -2.01
N ILE A 88 7.70 -2.36 -2.56
CA ILE A 88 8.18 -2.40 -3.96
C ILE A 88 9.17 -3.54 -4.17
N VAL A 89 10.14 -3.71 -3.27
CA VAL A 89 11.12 -4.81 -3.32
C VAL A 89 10.42 -6.16 -3.29
N VAL A 90 9.47 -6.36 -2.38
CA VAL A 90 8.68 -7.61 -2.30
C VAL A 90 7.90 -7.84 -3.59
N GLY A 91 7.31 -6.79 -4.20
CA GLY A 91 6.61 -6.90 -5.47
C GLY A 91 7.53 -7.32 -6.63
N ILE A 92 8.74 -6.77 -6.69
CA ILE A 92 9.75 -7.15 -7.69
C ILE A 92 10.23 -8.59 -7.45
N LEU A 93 10.47 -8.99 -6.20
CA LEU A 93 10.83 -10.37 -5.86
C LEU A 93 9.72 -11.36 -6.23
N ALA A 94 8.45 -10.99 -6.03
CA ALA A 94 7.31 -11.79 -6.47
C ALA A 94 7.29 -11.95 -8.00
N ASN A 95 7.59 -10.90 -8.76
CA ASN A 95 7.71 -10.98 -10.22
C ASN A 95 8.84 -11.95 -10.64
N ILE A 96 10.02 -11.80 -10.01
CA ILE A 96 11.17 -12.68 -10.25
C ILE A 96 10.80 -14.14 -9.97
N GLY A 97 10.17 -14.41 -8.82
CA GLY A 97 9.70 -15.73 -8.44
C GLY A 97 8.71 -16.32 -9.45
N ALA A 98 7.69 -15.54 -9.85
CA ALA A 98 6.70 -15.97 -10.83
C ALA A 98 7.35 -16.37 -12.17
N LYS A 99 8.30 -15.58 -12.68
CA LYS A 99 8.97 -15.86 -13.96
C LYS A 99 9.98 -17.01 -13.88
N LEU A 100 10.60 -17.23 -12.73
CA LEU A 100 11.41 -18.42 -12.48
C LEU A 100 10.56 -19.69 -12.55
N LEU A 101 9.35 -19.67 -11.96
CA LEU A 101 8.41 -20.79 -12.06
C LEU A 101 7.94 -21.05 -13.50
N GLN A 102 7.83 -20.00 -14.33
CA GLN A 102 7.44 -20.10 -15.74
C GLN A 102 8.60 -20.45 -16.68
N ALA A 103 9.82 -20.65 -16.16
CA ALA A 103 11.06 -20.92 -16.92
C ALA A 103 11.41 -19.87 -18.00
N ARG A 104 10.89 -18.63 -17.89
CA ARG A 104 11.14 -17.53 -18.84
C ARG A 104 12.36 -16.69 -18.45
N LEU A 105 13.53 -17.32 -18.38
CA LEU A 105 14.77 -16.68 -17.90
C LEU A 105 15.23 -15.50 -18.77
N GLY A 106 14.95 -15.54 -20.07
CA GLY A 106 15.31 -14.47 -20.99
C GLY A 106 14.50 -13.19 -20.77
N GLU A 107 13.28 -13.28 -20.24
CA GLU A 107 12.44 -12.11 -19.93
C GLU A 107 12.85 -11.46 -18.60
N LEU A 108 13.38 -12.26 -17.67
CA LEU A 108 13.80 -11.84 -16.33
C LEU A 108 14.92 -10.78 -16.33
N LEU A 109 15.80 -10.81 -17.32
CA LEU A 109 16.87 -9.81 -17.47
C LEU A 109 16.43 -8.58 -18.27
N ARG A 110 15.35 -8.67 -19.06
CA ARG A 110 14.93 -7.60 -19.97
C ARG A 110 13.82 -6.72 -19.42
N GLU A 111 13.00 -7.24 -18.52
CA GLU A 111 11.89 -6.49 -17.97
C GLU A 111 12.30 -5.38 -17.01
N ARG A 112 11.47 -4.33 -16.97
CA ARG A 112 11.66 -3.17 -16.09
C ARG A 112 11.70 -3.57 -14.61
N PHE A 113 10.88 -4.55 -14.21
CA PHE A 113 10.80 -5.10 -12.85
C PHE A 113 11.46 -6.49 -12.74
N GLY A 114 12.54 -6.72 -13.48
CA GLY A 114 13.36 -7.93 -13.41
C GLY A 114 14.55 -7.83 -12.44
N ILE A 115 15.54 -8.72 -12.58
CA ILE A 115 16.75 -8.73 -11.72
C ILE A 115 17.53 -7.42 -11.82
N LEU A 116 17.70 -6.88 -13.03
CA LEU A 116 18.40 -5.61 -13.24
C LEU A 116 17.64 -4.43 -12.64
N GLY A 117 16.30 -4.46 -12.69
CA GLY A 117 15.43 -3.49 -12.03
C GLY A 117 15.56 -3.52 -10.51
N LEU A 118 15.60 -4.72 -9.92
CA LEU A 118 15.85 -4.90 -8.48
C LEU A 118 17.20 -4.35 -8.06
N TRP A 119 18.25 -4.63 -8.84
CA TRP A 119 19.59 -4.10 -8.57
C TRP A 119 19.58 -2.57 -8.64
N PHE A 120 19.03 -1.98 -9.69
CA PHE A 120 18.90 -0.53 -9.82
C PHE A 120 18.14 0.08 -8.63
N TYR A 121 17.04 -0.54 -8.22
CA TYR A 121 16.24 -0.03 -7.10
C TYR A 121 16.99 -0.10 -5.76
N LEU A 122 17.65 -1.22 -5.47
CA LEU A 122 18.43 -1.40 -4.24
C LEU A 122 19.66 -0.50 -4.20
N SER A 123 20.36 -0.30 -5.32
CA SER A 123 21.51 0.62 -5.36
C SER A 123 21.08 2.08 -5.16
N GLY A 124 19.93 2.48 -5.72
CA GLY A 124 19.31 3.77 -5.46
C GLY A 124 18.96 3.96 -3.98
N LEU A 125 18.31 2.96 -3.36
CA LEU A 125 17.94 3.00 -1.94
C LEU A 125 19.17 3.07 -1.02
N LEU A 126 20.19 2.27 -1.30
CA LEU A 126 21.44 2.25 -0.53
C LEU A 126 22.17 3.60 -0.59
N SER A 127 22.16 4.25 -1.76
CA SER A 127 22.73 5.58 -1.93
C SER A 127 22.03 6.65 -1.10
N LEU A 128 20.70 6.52 -0.89
CA LEU A 128 19.94 7.44 -0.04
C LEU A 128 20.14 7.14 1.45
N GLY A 129 20.24 5.86 1.84
CA GLY A 129 20.31 5.44 3.25
C GLY A 129 21.67 5.63 3.91
N LEU A 130 22.78 5.57 3.16
CA LEU A 130 24.12 5.52 3.76
C LEU A 130 24.67 6.86 4.26
N SER A 131 24.01 8.00 4.05
CA SER A 131 24.42 9.35 4.51
C SER A 131 25.89 9.76 4.26
N ARG A 132 26.67 8.94 3.54
CA ARG A 132 28.09 9.10 3.16
C ARG A 132 28.22 9.61 1.73
N GLY A 133 27.39 10.57 1.33
CA GLY A 133 27.49 11.25 0.04
C GLY A 133 27.49 10.36 -1.21
N PHE A 134 27.68 10.99 -2.37
CA PHE A 134 27.83 10.30 -3.65
C PHE A 134 29.27 9.85 -3.83
N SER A 135 29.60 8.65 -3.34
CA SER A 135 30.86 8.01 -3.70
C SER A 135 30.82 7.57 -5.18
N VAL A 136 31.99 7.51 -5.83
CA VAL A 136 32.13 6.98 -7.20
C VAL A 136 31.55 5.56 -7.30
N LEU A 137 31.69 4.77 -6.23
CA LEU A 137 31.12 3.43 -6.13
C LEU A 137 29.58 3.45 -6.22
N ASN A 138 28.92 4.36 -5.50
CA ASN A 138 27.45 4.47 -5.53
C ASN A 138 26.94 4.87 -6.93
N LEU A 139 27.64 5.78 -7.61
CA LEU A 139 27.30 6.17 -8.98
C LEU A 139 27.44 4.97 -9.94
N VAL A 140 28.52 4.20 -9.84
CA VAL A 140 28.71 3.00 -10.67
C VAL A 140 27.62 1.96 -10.40
N LEU A 141 27.25 1.74 -9.13
CA LEU A 141 26.20 0.79 -8.76
C LEU A 141 24.80 1.18 -9.26
N ILE A 142 24.53 2.47 -9.47
CA ILE A 142 23.26 2.96 -10.02
C ILE A 142 23.29 2.94 -11.55
N LEU A 143 24.36 3.45 -12.18
CA LEU A 143 24.44 3.55 -13.63
C LEU A 143 24.65 2.20 -14.33
N ALA A 144 25.34 1.25 -13.70
CA ALA A 144 25.64 -0.05 -14.31
C ALA A 144 24.37 -0.86 -14.68
N PRO A 145 23.41 -1.13 -13.77
CA PRO A 145 22.19 -1.87 -14.14
C PRO A 145 21.36 -1.10 -15.17
N LEU A 146 21.33 0.23 -15.09
CA LEU A 146 20.63 1.09 -16.03
C LEU A 146 21.18 0.98 -17.47
N PHE A 147 22.51 0.97 -17.59
CA PHE A 147 23.19 0.76 -18.85
C PHE A 147 22.97 -0.66 -19.39
N LEU A 148 23.00 -1.69 -18.53
CA LEU A 148 22.73 -3.07 -18.92
C LEU A 148 21.28 -3.27 -19.41
N MET A 149 20.30 -2.63 -18.77
CA MET A 149 18.90 -2.68 -19.21
C MET A 149 18.71 -2.07 -20.60
N THR A 150 19.29 -0.89 -20.82
CA THR A 150 19.19 -0.19 -22.11
C THR A 150 19.94 -0.90 -23.23
N ALA A 151 21.17 -1.37 -22.96
CA ALA A 151 21.95 -2.16 -23.92
C ALA A 151 21.26 -3.49 -24.27
N GLY A 152 20.73 -4.21 -23.27
CA GLY A 152 20.04 -5.48 -23.46
C GLY A 152 18.77 -5.34 -24.33
N LYS A 153 17.99 -4.28 -24.10
CA LYS A 153 16.81 -3.96 -24.94
C LYS A 153 17.20 -3.54 -26.34
N LEU A 154 18.19 -2.65 -26.48
CA LEU A 154 18.68 -2.16 -27.77
C LEU A 154 19.16 -3.30 -28.67
N ILE A 155 19.94 -4.24 -28.13
CA ILE A 155 20.44 -5.41 -28.89
C ILE A 155 19.29 -6.30 -29.35
N TRP A 156 18.28 -6.52 -28.50
CA TRP A 156 17.12 -7.34 -28.86
C TRP A 156 16.28 -6.68 -29.96
N GLU A 157 16.00 -5.38 -29.82
CA GLU A 157 15.20 -4.61 -30.78
C GLU A 157 15.90 -4.51 -32.14
N LEU A 158 17.23 -4.28 -32.16
CA LEU A 158 18.03 -4.31 -33.39
C LEU A 158 18.05 -5.68 -34.06
N ARG A 159 17.97 -6.77 -33.28
CA ARG A 159 17.95 -8.14 -33.81
C ARG A 159 16.59 -8.57 -34.35
N HIS A 160 15.50 -8.02 -33.83
CA HIS A 160 14.13 -8.39 -34.22
C HIS A 160 13.48 -7.38 -35.19
N ARG A 161 13.86 -6.10 -35.16
CA ARG A 161 13.39 -5.04 -36.06
C ARG A 161 14.41 -4.63 -37.14
N GLY A 162 15.46 -5.44 -37.33
CA GLY A 162 16.61 -5.12 -38.16
C GLY A 162 16.31 -4.82 -39.63
N ASP A 163 15.15 -5.24 -40.16
CA ASP A 163 14.78 -5.08 -41.58
C ASP A 163 13.87 -3.88 -41.88
N GLU A 164 13.17 -3.28 -40.91
CA GLU A 164 12.16 -2.24 -41.19
C GLU A 164 12.31 -0.94 -40.36
N GLY A 165 13.06 -0.93 -39.26
CA GLY A 165 13.16 0.21 -38.35
C GLY A 165 14.44 1.06 -38.54
N SER A 166 14.30 2.39 -38.63
CA SER A 166 15.48 3.27 -38.58
C SER A 166 16.19 3.11 -37.23
N ARG A 167 17.52 2.94 -37.25
CA ARG A 167 18.34 2.78 -36.02
C ARG A 167 18.18 3.96 -35.05
N VAL A 168 17.91 5.14 -35.60
CA VAL A 168 17.62 6.36 -34.85
C VAL A 168 16.33 6.20 -34.03
N LEU A 169 15.26 5.66 -34.62
CA LEU A 169 13.99 5.45 -33.92
C LEU A 169 14.15 4.48 -32.74
N VAL A 170 14.88 3.38 -32.93
CA VAL A 170 15.14 2.39 -31.87
C VAL A 170 15.91 3.02 -30.69
N PHE A 171 16.89 3.89 -30.99
CA PHE A 171 17.61 4.64 -29.96
C PHE A 171 16.70 5.58 -29.18
N PHE A 172 15.85 6.36 -29.86
CA PHE A 172 14.87 7.24 -29.21
C PHE A 172 13.89 6.48 -28.32
N ILE A 173 13.35 5.35 -28.80
CA ILE A 173 12.45 4.49 -28.00
C ILE A 173 13.16 4.00 -26.74
N SER A 174 14.40 3.53 -26.87
CA SER A 174 15.20 3.04 -25.73
C SER A 174 15.50 4.14 -24.71
N ALA A 175 15.77 5.37 -25.18
CA ALA A 175 15.99 6.52 -24.31
C ALA A 175 14.70 6.91 -23.55
N VAL A 176 13.54 6.93 -24.22
CA VAL A 176 12.25 7.23 -23.57
C VAL A 176 11.90 6.15 -22.54
N ASP A 177 12.08 4.88 -22.86
CA ASP A 177 11.86 3.75 -21.95
C ASP A 177 12.74 3.84 -20.69
N LEU A 178 13.99 4.28 -20.85
CA LEU A 178 14.90 4.57 -19.75
C LEU A 178 14.34 5.68 -18.83
N PHE A 179 13.98 6.82 -19.40
CA PHE A 179 13.42 7.94 -18.64
C PHE A 179 12.13 7.54 -17.90
N GLU A 180 11.24 6.82 -18.59
CA GLU A 180 10.01 6.33 -17.98
C GLU A 180 10.31 5.35 -16.84
N THR A 181 11.30 4.46 -16.98
CA THR A 181 11.72 3.56 -15.90
C THR A 181 12.17 4.33 -14.67
N LEU A 182 13.00 5.37 -14.84
CA LEU A 182 13.44 6.24 -13.73
C LEU A 182 12.24 6.92 -13.04
N ILE A 183 11.33 7.50 -13.82
CA ILE A 183 10.13 8.20 -13.31
C ILE A 183 9.23 7.23 -12.54
N VAL A 184 9.02 6.01 -13.05
CA VAL A 184 8.17 5.01 -12.40
C VAL A 184 8.75 4.57 -11.07
N TYR A 185 10.05 4.26 -10.99
CA TYR A 185 10.69 3.87 -9.72
C TYR A 185 10.64 4.99 -8.67
N PHE A 186 10.90 6.23 -9.09
CA PHE A 186 10.85 7.39 -8.22
C PHE A 186 9.42 7.69 -7.75
N SER A 187 8.46 7.73 -8.68
CA SER A 187 7.04 8.00 -8.40
C SER A 187 6.44 6.94 -7.47
N ASN A 188 6.72 5.66 -7.72
CA ASN A 188 6.25 4.56 -6.86
C ASN A 188 6.75 4.73 -5.42
N THR A 189 8.02 5.08 -5.24
CA THR A 189 8.62 5.28 -3.90
C THR A 189 8.02 6.49 -3.19
N LEU A 190 7.90 7.62 -3.90
CA LEU A 190 7.31 8.85 -3.34
C LEU A 190 5.82 8.71 -3.05
N SER A 191 5.08 7.84 -3.74
CA SER A 191 3.65 7.63 -3.48
C SER A 191 3.38 7.21 -2.03
N PHE A 192 4.34 6.54 -1.38
CA PHE A 192 4.22 6.12 0.02
C PHE A 192 4.33 7.26 1.05
N ILE A 193 4.76 8.47 0.67
CA ILE A 193 4.63 9.66 1.52
C ILE A 193 3.18 9.85 1.98
N ARG A 194 2.22 9.41 1.15
CA ARG A 194 0.80 9.49 1.50
C ARG A 194 0.43 8.69 2.74
N VAL A 195 1.15 7.60 3.03
CA VAL A 195 0.96 6.79 4.25
C VAL A 195 1.20 7.66 5.49
N ALA A 196 2.29 8.43 5.51
CA ALA A 196 2.59 9.38 6.57
C ALA A 196 1.57 10.54 6.61
N ALA A 197 1.21 11.10 5.46
CA ALA A 197 0.25 12.21 5.39
C ALA A 197 -1.12 11.85 6.03
N PHE A 198 -1.60 10.63 5.79
CA PHE A 198 -2.85 10.16 6.40
C PHE A 198 -2.70 9.87 7.90
N ALA A 199 -1.57 9.33 8.34
CA ALA A 199 -1.29 9.16 9.77
C ALA A 199 -1.29 10.50 10.53
N LEU A 200 -0.69 11.54 9.95
CA LEU A 200 -0.68 12.88 10.54
C LEU A 200 -2.05 13.53 10.53
N ASN A 201 -2.81 13.35 9.45
CA ASN A 201 -4.19 13.84 9.37
C ASN A 201 -5.07 13.21 10.45
N HIS A 202 -4.89 11.92 10.73
CA HIS A 202 -5.63 11.20 11.75
C HIS A 202 -5.41 11.79 13.14
N VAL A 203 -4.14 12.00 13.48
CA VAL A 203 -3.77 12.60 14.76
C VAL A 203 -4.24 14.05 14.85
N ALA A 204 -4.01 14.85 13.80
CA ALA A 204 -4.39 16.27 13.79
C ALA A 204 -5.91 16.47 13.91
N LEU A 205 -6.72 15.66 13.22
CA LEU A 205 -8.18 15.73 13.31
C LEU A 205 -8.68 15.29 14.70
N SER A 206 -8.07 14.26 15.28
CA SER A 206 -8.37 13.83 16.65
C SER A 206 -8.09 14.95 17.66
N LEU A 207 -6.90 15.56 17.57
CA LEU A 207 -6.51 16.68 18.42
C LEU A 207 -7.44 17.88 18.28
N ALA A 208 -7.84 18.23 17.06
CA ALA A 208 -8.76 19.33 16.81
C ALA A 208 -10.14 19.09 17.45
N ILE A 209 -10.66 17.87 17.40
CA ILE A 209 -11.94 17.50 18.05
C ILE A 209 -11.83 17.67 19.57
N PHE A 210 -10.72 17.24 20.17
CA PHE A 210 -10.49 17.42 21.61
C PHE A 210 -10.35 18.89 22.00
N GLN A 211 -9.60 19.68 21.24
CA GLN A 211 -9.45 21.12 21.50
C GLN A 211 -10.80 21.85 21.48
N VAL A 212 -11.65 21.58 20.49
CA VAL A 212 -13.00 22.16 20.42
C VAL A 212 -13.85 21.68 21.60
N ALA A 213 -13.76 20.41 21.97
CA ALA A 213 -14.48 19.86 23.11
C ALA A 213 -14.07 20.53 24.43
N ASP A 214 -12.77 20.74 24.64
CA ASP A 214 -12.24 21.37 25.86
C ASP A 214 -12.63 22.84 25.97
N MET A 215 -12.68 23.59 24.86
CA MET A 215 -13.19 24.97 24.86
C MET A 215 -14.65 25.05 25.34
N LEU A 216 -15.48 24.09 24.94
CA LEU A 216 -16.89 24.00 25.30
C LEU A 216 -17.11 23.50 26.74
N ARG A 217 -16.06 23.02 27.42
CA ARG A 217 -16.13 22.51 28.80
C ARG A 217 -16.51 23.58 29.83
N SER A 218 -16.28 24.84 29.51
CA SER A 218 -16.52 26.01 30.37
C SER A 218 -17.99 26.44 30.47
N LEU A 219 -18.90 25.88 29.66
CA LEU A 219 -20.32 26.26 29.62
C LEU A 219 -21.19 25.46 30.62
N PRO A 220 -22.27 26.02 31.18
CA PRO A 220 -23.21 25.27 32.01
C PRO A 220 -23.93 24.18 31.18
N GLY A 221 -23.88 22.92 31.64
CA GLY A 221 -24.33 21.74 30.87
C GLY A 221 -23.23 21.04 30.05
N SER A 222 -21.98 21.47 30.20
CA SER A 222 -20.83 21.06 29.38
C SER A 222 -20.51 19.58 29.35
N GLY A 223 -20.80 18.81 30.41
CA GLY A 223 -20.45 17.38 30.45
C GLY A 223 -21.14 16.55 29.36
N ILE A 224 -22.43 16.83 29.11
CA ILE A 224 -23.22 16.12 28.08
C ILE A 224 -22.79 16.55 26.68
N ILE A 225 -22.58 17.86 26.49
CA ILE A 225 -22.16 18.44 25.21
C ILE A 225 -20.75 17.94 24.83
N TYR A 226 -19.83 17.89 25.80
CA TYR A 226 -18.49 17.33 25.65
C TYR A 226 -18.55 15.86 25.22
N GLY A 227 -19.29 15.03 25.97
CA GLY A 227 -19.41 13.61 25.67
C GLY A 227 -20.01 13.35 24.28
N LEU A 228 -21.03 14.11 23.90
CA LEU A 228 -21.65 14.02 22.59
C LEU A 228 -20.68 14.42 21.47
N LEU A 229 -19.93 15.51 21.66
CA LEU A 229 -18.98 16.00 20.65
C LEU A 229 -17.80 15.04 20.48
N VAL A 230 -17.22 14.53 21.58
CA VAL A 230 -16.11 13.58 21.52
C VAL A 230 -16.56 12.25 20.91
N ALA A 231 -17.72 11.72 21.32
CA ALA A 231 -18.25 10.49 20.75
C ALA A 231 -18.61 10.64 19.26
N GLY A 232 -19.25 11.77 18.90
CA GLY A 232 -19.60 12.09 17.51
C GLY A 232 -18.36 12.31 16.64
N GLY A 233 -17.34 12.97 17.18
CA GLY A 233 -16.07 13.22 16.49
C GLY A 233 -15.26 11.94 16.26
N ASN A 234 -15.15 11.07 17.25
CA ASN A 234 -14.53 9.75 17.09
C ASN A 234 -15.31 8.87 16.10
N LEU A 235 -16.64 8.92 16.11
CA LEU A 235 -17.45 8.23 15.11
C LEU A 235 -17.20 8.78 13.69
N LEU A 236 -17.07 10.09 13.56
CA LEU A 236 -16.77 10.75 12.30
C LEU A 236 -15.39 10.33 11.77
N ILE A 237 -14.36 10.34 12.63
CA ILE A 237 -13.02 9.87 12.30
C ILE A 237 -13.07 8.41 11.85
N LEU A 238 -13.72 7.54 12.64
CA LEU A 238 -13.84 6.12 12.35
C LEU A 238 -14.45 5.84 10.97
N VAL A 239 -15.53 6.52 10.62
CA VAL A 239 -16.26 6.27 9.37
C VAL A 239 -15.58 6.95 8.18
N LEU A 240 -15.31 8.25 8.27
CA LEU A 240 -14.79 9.01 7.14
C LEU A 240 -13.33 8.66 6.88
N GLU A 241 -12.48 8.81 7.88
CA GLU A 241 -11.06 8.59 7.69
C GLU A 241 -10.72 7.11 7.55
N GLY A 242 -11.34 6.24 8.35
CA GLY A 242 -11.21 4.79 8.16
C GLY A 242 -11.56 4.36 6.72
N GLY A 243 -12.62 4.94 6.14
CA GLY A 243 -13.00 4.72 4.75
C GLY A 243 -11.98 5.26 3.73
N ILE A 244 -11.52 6.51 3.91
CA ILE A 244 -10.54 7.15 3.02
C ILE A 244 -9.21 6.38 3.04
N VAL A 245 -8.74 5.99 4.23
CA VAL A 245 -7.53 5.20 4.41
C VAL A 245 -7.68 3.83 3.75
N ALA A 246 -8.83 3.17 3.88
CA ALA A 246 -9.08 1.89 3.20
C ALA A 246 -8.96 2.03 1.67
N ILE A 247 -9.58 3.06 1.07
CA ILE A 247 -9.46 3.34 -0.37
C ILE A 247 -8.00 3.59 -0.75
N GLN A 248 -7.26 4.33 0.06
CA GLN A 248 -5.86 4.61 -0.23
C GLN A 248 -4.99 3.36 -0.15
N VAL A 249 -5.19 2.50 0.83
CA VAL A 249 -4.44 1.24 0.93
C VAL A 249 -4.73 0.36 -0.27
N LEU A 250 -5.99 0.25 -0.71
CA LEU A 250 -6.33 -0.46 -1.94
C LEU A 250 -5.60 0.12 -3.16
N ARG A 251 -5.51 1.46 -3.27
CA ARG A 251 -4.74 2.10 -4.34
C ARG A 251 -3.27 1.65 -4.32
N LEU A 252 -2.62 1.72 -3.15
CA LEU A 252 -1.23 1.28 -2.98
C LEU A 252 -1.03 -0.20 -3.35
N GLU A 253 -1.97 -1.06 -2.99
CA GLU A 253 -1.91 -2.48 -3.35
C GLU A 253 -2.08 -2.68 -4.88
N PHE A 254 -3.06 -2.04 -5.51
CA PHE A 254 -3.33 -2.24 -6.95
C PHE A 254 -2.30 -1.59 -7.87
N TYR A 255 -1.96 -0.33 -7.61
CA TYR A 255 -1.09 0.45 -8.51
C TYR A 255 0.38 0.33 -8.11
N GLU A 256 0.69 0.17 -6.82
CA GLU A 256 2.07 0.15 -6.32
C GLU A 256 2.57 -1.26 -5.97
N PHE A 257 1.73 -2.28 -5.77
CA PHE A 257 2.20 -3.66 -5.52
C PHE A 257 1.87 -4.63 -6.67
N PHE A 258 0.59 -4.82 -7.00
CA PHE A 258 0.16 -5.81 -7.99
C PHE A 258 0.66 -5.53 -9.40
N SER A 259 0.79 -4.26 -9.79
CA SER A 259 1.30 -3.86 -11.10
C SER A 259 2.72 -4.35 -11.42
N LYS A 260 3.46 -4.87 -10.44
CA LYS A 260 4.85 -5.36 -10.62
C LYS A 260 4.91 -6.77 -11.16
N PHE A 261 3.91 -7.59 -10.86
CA PHE A 261 3.96 -9.04 -11.14
C PHE A 261 2.65 -9.58 -11.72
N PHE A 262 1.55 -8.84 -11.66
CA PHE A 262 0.25 -9.30 -12.14
C PHE A 262 0.06 -8.94 -13.61
N GLU A 263 0.12 -9.95 -14.47
CA GLU A 263 -0.26 -9.87 -15.89
C GLU A 263 -1.73 -10.30 -16.02
N ALA A 264 -2.60 -9.42 -16.52
CA ALA A 264 -4.05 -9.62 -16.58
C ALA A 264 -4.50 -10.50 -17.76
N GLU A 265 -3.72 -11.51 -18.15
CA GLU A 265 -3.93 -12.30 -19.38
C GLU A 265 -4.53 -13.70 -19.13
N GLY A 266 -4.98 -13.98 -17.90
CA GLY A 266 -5.53 -15.29 -17.52
C GLY A 266 -6.98 -15.52 -17.96
N VAL A 267 -7.32 -16.77 -18.29
CA VAL A 267 -8.71 -17.20 -18.53
C VAL A 267 -9.33 -17.66 -17.19
N PRO A 268 -10.50 -17.14 -16.79
CA PRO A 268 -11.13 -17.55 -15.53
C PRO A 268 -11.52 -19.03 -15.56
N PHE A 269 -11.10 -19.78 -14.55
CA PHE A 269 -11.46 -21.18 -14.41
C PHE A 269 -12.97 -21.34 -14.24
N ARG A 270 -13.61 -22.00 -15.21
CA ARG A 270 -15.03 -22.35 -15.16
C ARG A 270 -15.14 -23.85 -14.85
N PRO A 271 -15.36 -24.26 -13.59
CA PRO A 271 -15.54 -25.67 -13.27
C PRO A 271 -16.80 -26.18 -13.95
N PHE A 272 -16.76 -27.43 -14.40
CA PHE A 272 -17.94 -28.14 -14.85
C PHE A 272 -18.95 -28.22 -13.69
N ARG A 273 -20.08 -27.50 -13.82
CA ARG A 273 -21.21 -27.60 -12.89
C ARG A 273 -22.34 -28.36 -13.55
N LEU A 274 -22.73 -29.48 -12.94
CA LEU A 274 -23.99 -30.14 -13.25
C LEU A 274 -25.12 -29.23 -12.75
N LEU A 275 -25.78 -28.54 -13.68
CA LEU A 275 -27.05 -27.88 -13.40
C LEU A 275 -28.11 -28.98 -13.32
N ILE A 276 -28.38 -29.46 -12.09
CA ILE A 276 -29.53 -30.33 -11.84
C ILE A 276 -30.77 -29.45 -12.02
N GLN A 277 -31.31 -29.44 -13.24
CA GLN A 277 -32.67 -28.97 -13.46
C GLN A 277 -33.59 -29.93 -12.73
N ARG A 278 -34.08 -29.55 -11.54
CA ARG A 278 -35.24 -30.21 -10.94
C ARG A 278 -36.39 -30.00 -11.92
N GLY A 279 -36.67 -31.01 -12.74
CA GLY A 279 -37.85 -31.05 -13.58
C GLY A 279 -39.07 -30.80 -12.70
N LYS A 280 -39.91 -29.84 -13.11
CA LYS A 280 -41.25 -29.71 -12.56
C LYS A 280 -41.93 -31.08 -12.75
N GLU A 281 -42.39 -31.68 -11.66
CA GLU A 281 -43.30 -32.82 -11.73
C GLU A 281 -44.48 -32.42 -12.63
N VAL A 282 -44.57 -33.06 -13.80
CA VAL A 282 -45.79 -33.06 -14.59
C VAL A 282 -46.74 -33.97 -13.84
N SER A 283 -47.62 -33.38 -13.04
CA SER A 283 -48.75 -34.06 -12.43
C SER A 283 -49.68 -34.52 -13.55
N HIS A 284 -49.59 -35.80 -13.91
CA HIS A 284 -50.67 -36.51 -14.58
C HIS A 284 -51.66 -36.99 -13.51
N ALA A 285 -52.81 -36.33 -13.42
CA ALA A 285 -54.10 -36.87 -13.02
C ALA A 285 -55.19 -35.83 -13.32
#